data_AF-A0A3M1YFR5-F1
#
_entry.id   AF-A0A3M1YFR5-F1
#
_cell.length_a   1.000
_cell.length_b   1.000
_cell.length_c   1.000
_cell.angle_alpha   90.00
_cell.angle_beta   90.00
_cell.angle_gamma   90.00
#
_symmetry.space_group_name_H-M   'P 1'
#
loop_
_entity.id
_entity.type
_entity.pdbx_description
1 polymer ?
#
loop_
_entity_poly.entity_id
_entity_poly.type
_entity_poly.pdbx_seq_one_letter_code
_entity_poly.pdbx_strand_id
1 'polypeptide(L)'
;MNSIVKHYVLTVFSSIYLVDYEKINSLISYGEEKPDTSVHIPRTTFFSCKKVFPEHQQILWKNRSIPVFFFKENIKEPFSVEDSYIKFHFDIIGNIFYFLSGWQEYYSSDRDRYGRFPFKSSVQYKLNIAHIPVVNYYLDMLKVACERVWNTQIMFREKYQTPSVMLSHDIDKINTGWLEEGNALLKEKKIISLFQLIMKRIFDKDPWNNLLEIVRIEKQMQVKSVFYILPRKGKYQEVKNADYTIASLTTQLQKIKDLGWKTGLHASFGTSNNEKE
;
A
#
# COMPACT_ATOMS: atom_id res chain seq x y z
N MET A 1 -13.56 -18.79 -9.70
CA MET A 1 -13.11 -17.88 -8.61
C MET A 1 -12.03 -18.53 -7.73
N ASN A 2 -12.19 -19.77 -7.27
CA ASN A 2 -11.26 -20.40 -6.32
C ASN A 2 -9.83 -20.59 -6.86
N SER A 3 -9.70 -21.09 -8.10
CA SER A 3 -8.40 -21.20 -8.77
C SER A 3 -7.74 -19.83 -8.95
N ILE A 4 -8.52 -18.81 -9.26
CA ILE A 4 -8.05 -17.42 -9.45
C ILE A 4 -7.53 -16.84 -8.14
N VAL A 5 -8.25 -17.02 -7.03
CA VAL A 5 -7.85 -16.53 -5.71
C VAL A 5 -6.55 -17.19 -5.25
N LYS A 6 -6.46 -18.53 -5.32
CA LYS A 6 -5.23 -19.26 -5.01
C LYS A 6 -4.08 -18.79 -5.91
N HIS A 7 -4.30 -18.75 -7.22
CA HIS A 7 -3.30 -18.33 -8.20
C HIS A 7 -2.78 -16.92 -7.87
N TYR A 8 -3.66 -15.95 -7.66
CA TYR A 8 -3.30 -14.57 -7.30
C TYR A 8 -2.41 -14.52 -6.06
N VAL A 9 -2.81 -15.19 -4.97
CA VAL A 9 -2.06 -15.19 -3.71
C VAL A 9 -0.70 -15.88 -3.86
N LEU A 10 -0.64 -17.02 -4.55
CA LEU A 10 0.61 -17.74 -4.75
C LEU A 10 1.56 -17.03 -5.73
N THR A 11 1.02 -16.27 -6.69
CA THR A 11 1.82 -15.37 -7.53
C THR A 11 2.43 -14.25 -6.69
N VAL A 12 1.67 -13.63 -5.79
CA VAL A 12 2.21 -12.64 -4.84
C VAL A 12 3.30 -13.28 -3.95
N PHE A 13 3.02 -14.44 -3.36
CA PHE A 13 3.97 -15.18 -2.53
C PHE A 13 5.28 -15.47 -3.28
N SER A 14 5.18 -16.00 -4.50
CA SER A 14 6.34 -16.33 -5.35
C SER A 14 7.05 -15.10 -5.91
N SER A 15 6.41 -13.93 -5.89
CA SER A 15 7.04 -12.65 -6.24
C SER A 15 7.93 -12.10 -5.13
N ILE A 16 7.66 -12.48 -3.86
CA ILE A 16 8.36 -12.02 -2.66
C ILE A 16 9.43 -13.02 -2.23
N TYR A 17 9.07 -14.30 -2.20
CA TYR A 17 9.96 -15.38 -1.79
C TYR A 17 10.61 -16.06 -3.00
N LEU A 18 11.83 -16.56 -2.80
CA LEU A 18 12.58 -17.31 -3.79
C LEU A 18 12.04 -18.75 -3.85
N VAL A 19 10.88 -18.89 -4.46
CA VAL A 19 10.19 -20.17 -4.68
C VAL A 19 9.56 -20.18 -6.07
N ASP A 20 9.53 -21.35 -6.69
CA ASP A 20 8.86 -21.55 -7.97
C ASP A 20 7.34 -21.68 -7.76
N TYR A 21 6.57 -21.00 -8.62
CA TYR A 21 5.11 -20.96 -8.50
C TYR A 21 4.49 -22.37 -8.64
N GLU A 22 4.97 -23.20 -9.58
CA GLU A 22 4.38 -24.52 -9.79
C GLU A 22 4.69 -25.46 -8.61
N LYS A 23 5.89 -25.36 -8.04
CA LYS A 23 6.25 -26.11 -6.82
C LYS A 23 5.36 -25.76 -5.62
N ILE A 24 5.09 -24.48 -5.37
CA ILE A 24 4.23 -24.07 -4.25
C ILE A 24 2.76 -24.39 -4.55
N ASN A 25 2.33 -24.26 -5.81
CA ASN A 25 0.97 -24.55 -6.22
C ASN A 25 0.64 -26.04 -6.10
N SER A 26 1.57 -26.95 -6.42
CA SER A 26 1.37 -28.39 -6.25
C SER A 26 1.39 -28.82 -4.78
N LEU A 27 2.15 -28.12 -3.91
CA LEU A 27 2.23 -28.40 -2.48
C LEU A 27 0.91 -28.16 -1.73
N ILE A 28 0.15 -27.14 -2.16
CA ILE A 28 -1.00 -26.62 -1.42
C ILE A 28 -2.32 -27.14 -2.01
N SER A 29 -3.13 -27.79 -1.18
CA SER A 29 -4.55 -27.98 -1.45
C SER A 29 -5.38 -26.85 -0.82
N TYR A 30 -6.40 -26.38 -1.56
CA TYR A 30 -7.23 -25.26 -1.15
C TYR A 30 -8.72 -25.61 -1.28
N GLY A 31 -9.38 -25.78 -0.14
CA GLY A 31 -10.81 -26.07 0.00
C GLY A 31 -11.22 -27.53 -0.05
N GLU A 32 -10.37 -28.41 -0.57
CA GLU A 32 -10.55 -29.86 -0.60
C GLU A 32 -9.23 -30.49 -0.19
N GLU A 33 -9.25 -31.43 0.74
CA GLU A 33 -8.04 -32.17 1.12
C GLU A 33 -7.70 -33.14 0.00
N LYS A 34 -6.50 -32.96 -0.61
CA LYS A 34 -6.01 -33.86 -1.65
C LYS A 34 -4.92 -34.77 -1.07
N PRO A 35 -4.99 -36.09 -1.26
CA PRO A 35 -4.02 -37.02 -0.68
C PRO A 35 -2.56 -36.72 -1.05
N ASP A 36 -2.33 -36.20 -2.26
CA ASP A 36 -0.98 -35.96 -2.78
C ASP A 36 -0.42 -34.56 -2.45
N THR A 37 -1.14 -33.76 -1.65
CA THR A 37 -0.66 -32.44 -1.19
C THR A 37 -0.22 -32.51 0.26
N SER A 38 0.72 -31.67 0.64
CA SER A 38 1.29 -31.67 1.99
C SER A 38 0.88 -30.45 2.82
N VAL A 39 0.24 -29.45 2.23
CA VAL A 39 -0.31 -28.30 2.94
C VAL A 39 -1.79 -28.14 2.59
N HIS A 40 -2.66 -28.26 3.59
CA HIS A 40 -4.11 -28.24 3.44
C HIS A 40 -4.67 -26.95 4.03
N ILE A 41 -5.34 -26.17 3.18
CA ILE A 41 -5.92 -24.89 3.56
C ILE A 41 -7.45 -24.95 3.37
N PRO A 42 -8.26 -24.73 4.43
CA PRO A 42 -9.71 -24.69 4.29
C PRO A 42 -10.12 -23.50 3.44
N ARG A 43 -11.26 -23.61 2.75
CA ARG A 43 -11.79 -22.56 1.88
C ARG A 43 -13.02 -21.91 2.50
N THR A 44 -13.04 -20.59 2.46
CA THR A 44 -14.20 -19.79 2.83
C THR A 44 -15.22 -19.72 1.71
N THR A 45 -16.51 -19.68 2.07
CA THR A 45 -17.61 -19.32 1.16
C THR A 45 -17.95 -17.83 1.24
N PHE A 46 -17.26 -17.06 2.10
CA PHE A 46 -17.54 -15.64 2.36
C PHE A 46 -17.61 -14.79 1.09
N PHE A 47 -16.67 -14.98 0.17
CA PHE A 47 -16.59 -14.21 -1.07
C PHE A 47 -17.80 -14.46 -1.99
N SER A 48 -18.34 -15.68 -1.99
CA SER A 48 -19.54 -16.02 -2.77
C SER A 48 -20.78 -15.31 -2.26
N CYS A 49 -20.85 -15.03 -0.95
CA CYS A 49 -21.96 -14.31 -0.34
C CYS A 49 -21.87 -12.79 -0.49
N LYS A 50 -20.80 -12.25 -1.09
CA LYS A 50 -20.56 -10.79 -1.24
C LYS A 50 -20.65 -10.01 0.07
N LYS A 51 -20.39 -10.66 1.21
CA LYS A 51 -20.30 -10.01 2.52
C LYS A 51 -19.09 -9.07 2.54
N VAL A 52 -19.19 -7.96 3.25
CA VAL A 52 -18.14 -6.92 3.28
C VAL A 52 -17.17 -7.14 4.45
N PHE A 53 -17.71 -7.39 5.65
CA PHE A 53 -16.93 -7.52 6.87
C PHE A 53 -17.03 -8.94 7.42
N PRO A 54 -15.90 -9.69 7.47
CA PRO A 54 -15.86 -10.99 8.11
C PRO A 54 -15.79 -10.88 9.64
N GLU A 55 -16.22 -11.95 10.31
CA GLU A 55 -15.90 -12.18 11.72
C GLU A 55 -14.41 -12.44 11.90
N HIS A 56 -13.87 -12.05 13.05
CA HIS A 56 -12.45 -12.11 13.34
C HIS A 56 -12.16 -12.76 14.69
N GLN A 57 -10.99 -13.38 14.79
CA GLN A 57 -10.34 -13.77 16.03
C GLN A 57 -8.93 -13.19 16.04
N GLN A 58 -8.31 -13.13 17.22
CA GLN A 58 -6.92 -12.73 17.37
C GLN A 58 -6.08 -13.96 17.67
N ILE A 59 -4.98 -14.15 16.95
CA ILE A 59 -4.00 -15.18 17.25
C ILE A 59 -2.65 -14.55 17.56
N LEU A 60 -1.84 -15.22 18.39
CA LEU A 60 -0.48 -14.78 18.67
C LEU A 60 0.48 -15.40 17.64
N TRP A 61 1.21 -14.57 16.92
CA TRP A 61 2.25 -15.03 16.00
C TRP A 61 3.49 -14.16 16.11
N LYS A 62 4.64 -14.78 16.42
CA LYS A 62 5.93 -14.07 16.63
C LYS A 62 5.78 -12.84 17.54
N ASN A 63 5.14 -13.04 18.70
CA ASN A 63 4.88 -12.01 19.72
C ASN A 63 3.99 -10.84 19.25
N ARG A 64 3.14 -11.05 18.25
CA ARG A 64 2.18 -10.06 17.76
C ARG A 64 0.77 -10.66 17.70
N SER A 65 -0.21 -9.88 18.14
CA SER A 65 -1.63 -10.21 17.97
C SER A 65 -2.03 -9.91 16.53
N ILE A 66 -2.35 -10.94 15.77
CA ILE A 66 -2.73 -10.83 14.36
C ILE A 66 -4.21 -11.22 14.23
N PRO A 67 -5.07 -10.37 13.64
CA PRO A 67 -6.44 -10.74 13.37
C PRO A 67 -6.46 -11.83 12.30
N VAL A 68 -7.32 -12.83 12.44
CA VAL A 68 -7.58 -13.85 11.42
C VAL A 68 -9.07 -13.94 11.18
N PHE A 69 -9.42 -14.16 9.92
CA PHE A 69 -10.78 -14.29 9.44
C PHE A 69 -10.99 -15.71 8.88
N PHE A 70 -12.24 -16.03 8.51
CA PHE A 70 -12.56 -17.24 7.74
C PHE A 70 -12.17 -18.55 8.43
N PHE A 71 -12.58 -18.67 9.68
CA PHE A 71 -12.41 -19.84 10.53
C PHE A 71 -13.75 -20.51 10.79
N LYS A 72 -13.74 -21.80 11.15
CA LYS A 72 -14.94 -22.53 11.57
C LYS A 72 -15.05 -22.66 13.08
N GLU A 73 -13.91 -22.72 13.76
CA GLU A 73 -13.80 -22.98 15.20
C GLU A 73 -12.83 -21.97 15.83
N ASN A 74 -12.65 -22.05 17.15
CA ASN A 74 -11.72 -21.18 17.87
C ASN A 74 -10.26 -21.55 17.55
N ILE A 75 -9.44 -20.56 17.19
CA ILE A 75 -8.08 -20.76 16.72
C ILE A 75 -7.09 -20.42 17.83
N LYS A 76 -6.29 -21.41 18.22
CA LYS A 76 -5.13 -21.20 19.11
C LYS A 76 -3.85 -20.97 18.32
N GLU A 77 -3.62 -21.81 17.33
CA GLU A 77 -2.44 -21.81 16.46
C GLU A 77 -2.87 -21.73 14.99
N PRO A 78 -2.07 -21.15 14.10
CA PRO A 78 -2.48 -20.95 12.71
C PRO A 78 -2.65 -22.26 11.93
N PHE A 79 -1.85 -23.27 12.26
CA PHE A 79 -1.89 -24.58 11.63
C PHE A 79 -1.39 -25.68 12.59
N SER A 80 -1.82 -26.92 12.37
CA SER A 80 -1.27 -28.13 13.00
C SER A 80 -0.29 -28.84 12.07
N VAL A 81 0.62 -29.61 12.65
CA VAL A 81 1.49 -30.55 11.93
C VAL A 81 0.92 -31.94 12.19
N GLU A 82 0.45 -32.57 11.12
CA GLU A 82 -0.03 -33.95 11.11
C GLU A 82 1.09 -34.87 10.59
N ASP A 83 0.94 -36.18 10.72
CA ASP A 83 2.00 -37.17 10.41
C ASP A 83 2.60 -37.03 9.00
N SER A 84 1.80 -36.61 8.01
CA SER A 84 2.23 -36.49 6.61
C SER A 84 1.93 -35.12 5.97
N TYR A 85 1.27 -34.21 6.69
CA TYR A 85 0.83 -32.94 6.12
C TYR A 85 0.67 -31.84 7.18
N ILE A 86 0.50 -30.62 6.72
CA ILE A 86 0.19 -29.45 7.55
C ILE A 86 -1.23 -29.00 7.27
N LYS A 87 -2.00 -28.70 8.32
CA LYS A 87 -3.38 -28.27 8.21
C LYS A 87 -3.58 -26.87 8.78
N PHE A 88 -3.98 -25.91 7.96
CA PHE A 88 -4.38 -24.59 8.43
C PHE A 88 -5.76 -24.62 9.10
N HIS A 89 -5.92 -23.88 10.19
CA HIS A 89 -7.19 -23.80 10.93
C HIS A 89 -8.13 -22.68 10.43
N PHE A 90 -7.65 -21.87 9.49
CA PHE A 90 -8.43 -20.84 8.79
C PHE A 90 -8.00 -20.72 7.34
N ASP A 91 -8.83 -20.05 6.55
CA ASP A 91 -8.53 -19.78 5.15
C ASP A 91 -7.49 -18.65 5.02
N ILE A 92 -6.21 -18.99 5.16
CA ILE A 92 -5.11 -18.03 5.06
C ILE A 92 -4.99 -17.41 3.66
N ILE A 93 -5.34 -18.15 2.61
CA ILE A 93 -5.38 -17.65 1.23
C ILE A 93 -6.46 -16.58 1.11
N GLY A 94 -7.65 -16.85 1.64
CA GLY A 94 -8.75 -15.90 1.72
C GLY A 94 -8.39 -14.65 2.52
N ASN A 95 -7.70 -14.80 3.66
CA ASN A 95 -7.23 -13.67 4.46
C ASN A 95 -6.32 -12.74 3.64
N ILE A 96 -5.31 -13.29 2.96
CA ILE A 96 -4.40 -12.53 2.10
C ILE A 96 -5.18 -11.84 0.96
N PHE A 97 -6.05 -12.60 0.28
CA PHE A 97 -6.84 -12.08 -0.82
C PHE A 97 -7.78 -10.93 -0.39
N TYR A 98 -8.43 -11.04 0.78
CA TYR A 98 -9.36 -10.03 1.30
C TYR A 98 -8.71 -8.65 1.41
N PHE A 99 -7.47 -8.59 1.91
CA PHE A 99 -6.74 -7.33 2.05
C PHE A 99 -6.15 -6.81 0.73
N LEU A 100 -5.65 -7.69 -0.13
CA LEU A 100 -4.96 -7.28 -1.36
C LEU A 100 -5.91 -6.96 -2.53
N SER A 101 -7.12 -7.51 -2.53
CA SER A 101 -8.07 -7.38 -3.66
C SER A 101 -8.89 -6.10 -3.66
N GLY A 102 -8.81 -5.26 -2.62
CA GLY A 102 -9.71 -4.11 -2.46
C GLY A 102 -11.16 -4.54 -2.19
N TRP A 103 -11.39 -5.75 -1.65
CA TRP A 103 -12.73 -6.33 -1.45
C TRP A 103 -13.71 -5.39 -0.74
N GLN A 104 -13.23 -4.72 0.33
CA GLN A 104 -14.03 -3.79 1.11
C GLN A 104 -14.47 -2.57 0.29
N GLU A 105 -13.56 -2.03 -0.53
CA GLU A 105 -13.82 -0.87 -1.37
C GLU A 105 -14.85 -1.20 -2.45
N TYR A 106 -14.73 -2.40 -3.03
CA TYR A 106 -15.60 -2.86 -4.09
C TYR A 106 -17.02 -3.19 -3.61
N TYR A 107 -17.16 -3.94 -2.51
CA TYR A 107 -18.46 -4.45 -2.06
C TYR A 107 -19.16 -3.61 -0.99
N SER A 108 -18.46 -2.70 -0.29
CA SER A 108 -19.13 -1.77 0.62
C SER A 108 -19.97 -0.75 -0.14
N SER A 109 -21.13 -0.37 0.38
CA SER A 109 -21.90 0.77 -0.09
C SER A 109 -21.44 2.10 0.51
N ASP A 110 -20.62 2.09 1.57
CA ASP A 110 -20.15 3.29 2.25
C ASP A 110 -19.29 4.15 1.32
N ARG A 111 -19.63 5.42 1.18
CA ARG A 111 -18.88 6.40 0.39
C ARG A 111 -18.74 7.70 1.15
N ASP A 112 -17.56 8.33 1.04
CA ASP A 112 -17.39 9.71 1.49
C ASP A 112 -18.05 10.68 0.49
N ARG A 113 -18.01 11.98 0.79
CA ARG A 113 -18.57 13.03 -0.09
C ARG A 113 -17.97 13.08 -1.50
N TYR A 114 -16.90 12.34 -1.74
CA TYR A 114 -16.18 12.26 -3.02
C TYR A 114 -16.40 10.93 -3.73
N GLY A 115 -17.28 10.05 -3.21
CA GLY A 115 -17.51 8.74 -3.81
C GLY A 115 -16.39 7.73 -3.56
N ARG A 116 -15.52 7.96 -2.56
CA ARG A 116 -14.43 7.04 -2.18
C ARG A 116 -14.84 6.18 -0.99
N PHE A 117 -14.29 4.97 -0.87
CA PHE A 117 -14.46 4.16 0.33
C PHE A 117 -13.79 4.84 1.54
N PRO A 118 -14.53 5.19 2.62
CA PRO A 118 -13.94 5.87 3.76
C PRO A 118 -13.01 4.93 4.56
N PHE A 119 -11.81 5.41 4.91
CA PHE A 119 -10.91 4.64 5.79
C PHE A 119 -11.58 4.20 7.10
N LYS A 120 -12.43 5.05 7.69
CA LYS A 120 -13.18 4.73 8.92
C LYS A 120 -14.13 3.53 8.78
N SER A 121 -14.55 3.21 7.56
CA SER A 121 -15.41 2.05 7.29
C SER A 121 -14.60 0.74 7.20
N SER A 122 -13.28 0.82 7.04
CA SER A 122 -12.41 -0.35 6.86
C SER A 122 -12.23 -1.19 8.13
N VAL A 123 -11.94 -2.49 7.95
CA VAL A 123 -11.53 -3.38 9.05
C VAL A 123 -10.24 -2.91 9.70
N GLN A 124 -9.35 -2.28 8.92
CA GLN A 124 -8.08 -1.75 9.41
C GLN A 124 -8.29 -0.65 10.46
N TYR A 125 -9.27 0.23 10.23
CA TYR A 125 -9.66 1.25 11.20
C TYR A 125 -10.39 0.63 12.39
N LYS A 126 -11.41 -0.21 12.12
CA LYS A 126 -12.26 -0.82 13.17
C LYS A 126 -11.48 -1.68 14.16
N LEU A 127 -10.45 -2.39 13.69
CA LEU A 127 -9.58 -3.21 14.54
C LEU A 127 -8.33 -2.47 15.02
N ASN A 128 -8.15 -1.20 14.65
CA ASN A 128 -6.95 -0.41 14.94
C ASN A 128 -5.63 -1.10 14.51
N ILE A 129 -5.62 -1.68 13.31
CA ILE A 129 -4.48 -2.46 12.76
C ILE A 129 -3.81 -1.79 11.56
N ALA A 130 -4.14 -0.54 11.23
CA ALA A 130 -3.58 0.15 10.06
C ALA A 130 -2.04 0.27 10.08
N HIS A 131 -1.44 0.18 11.27
CA HIS A 131 0.01 0.19 11.48
C HIS A 131 0.64 -1.21 11.52
N ILE A 132 -0.16 -2.27 11.39
CA ILE A 132 0.28 -3.67 11.44
C ILE A 132 0.27 -4.23 10.01
N PRO A 133 1.40 -4.72 9.47
CA PRO A 133 1.45 -5.32 8.13
C PRO A 133 0.89 -6.75 8.15
N VAL A 134 -0.43 -6.89 8.39
CA VAL A 134 -1.10 -8.19 8.61
C VAL A 134 -0.87 -9.18 7.46
N VAL A 135 -0.84 -8.72 6.21
CA VAL A 135 -0.54 -9.58 5.06
C VAL A 135 0.88 -10.15 5.12
N ASN A 136 1.86 -9.40 5.59
CA ASN A 136 3.23 -9.92 5.77
C ASN A 136 3.25 -11.05 6.79
N TYR A 137 2.47 -10.95 7.87
CA TYR A 137 2.34 -12.02 8.85
C TYR A 137 1.64 -13.25 8.28
N TYR A 138 0.60 -13.10 7.47
CA TYR A 138 -0.04 -14.24 6.80
C TYR A 138 0.90 -14.93 5.80
N LEU A 139 1.64 -14.14 5.01
CA LEU A 139 2.65 -14.67 4.10
C LEU A 139 3.75 -15.41 4.86
N ASP A 140 4.18 -14.89 6.02
CA ASP A 140 5.15 -15.56 6.89
C ASP A 140 4.61 -16.87 7.49
N MET A 141 3.35 -16.92 7.93
CA MET A 141 2.72 -18.17 8.39
C MET A 141 2.68 -19.22 7.27
N LEU A 142 2.29 -18.82 6.05
CA LEU A 142 2.29 -19.69 4.88
C LEU A 142 3.70 -20.19 4.54
N LYS A 143 4.68 -19.30 4.59
CA LYS A 143 6.10 -19.62 4.40
C LYS A 143 6.56 -20.68 5.41
N VAL A 144 6.32 -20.47 6.71
CA VAL A 144 6.75 -21.42 7.76
C VAL A 144 6.10 -22.78 7.58
N ALA A 145 4.83 -22.85 7.18
CA ALA A 145 4.19 -24.13 6.84
C ALA A 145 4.92 -24.84 5.69
N CYS A 146 5.25 -24.12 4.60
CA CYS A 146 5.94 -24.71 3.46
C CYS A 146 7.38 -25.14 3.81
N GLU A 147 8.09 -24.34 4.60
CA GLU A 147 9.44 -24.66 5.08
C GLU A 147 9.46 -25.95 5.92
N ARG A 148 8.43 -26.18 6.74
CA ARG A 148 8.29 -27.41 7.53
C ARG A 148 8.11 -28.64 6.64
N VAL A 149 7.27 -28.56 5.61
CA VAL A 149 7.07 -29.69 4.68
C VAL A 149 8.35 -29.99 3.89
N TRP A 150 9.00 -28.96 3.36
CA TRP A 150 10.20 -29.14 2.54
C TRP A 150 11.47 -29.39 3.34
N ASN A 151 11.40 -29.26 4.67
CA ASN A 151 12.56 -29.28 5.56
C ASN A 151 13.71 -28.38 5.06
N THR A 152 13.35 -27.19 4.57
CA THR A 152 14.30 -26.22 4.01
C THR A 152 13.81 -24.80 4.23
N GLN A 153 14.73 -23.84 4.28
CA GLN A 153 14.38 -22.44 4.42
C GLN A 153 14.05 -21.81 3.06
N ILE A 154 12.98 -21.04 3.01
CA ILE A 154 12.57 -20.23 1.88
C ILE A 154 13.14 -18.82 2.10
N MET A 155 14.01 -18.39 1.19
CA MET A 155 14.62 -17.06 1.27
C MET A 155 13.73 -16.00 0.61
N PHE A 156 13.91 -14.74 1.00
CA PHE A 156 13.38 -13.63 0.20
C PHE A 156 14.11 -13.55 -1.14
N ARG A 157 13.41 -13.11 -2.19
CA ARG A 157 14.09 -12.69 -3.42
C ARG A 157 15.02 -11.52 -3.13
N GLU A 158 16.11 -11.42 -3.89
CA GLU A 158 17.21 -10.45 -3.68
C GLU A 158 16.73 -9.04 -3.37
N LYS A 159 15.78 -8.51 -4.16
CA LYS A 159 15.22 -7.16 -3.98
C LYS A 159 14.48 -6.90 -2.65
N TYR A 160 14.20 -7.94 -1.87
CA TYR A 160 13.55 -7.86 -0.55
C TYR A 160 14.48 -8.29 0.60
N GLN A 161 15.73 -8.67 0.32
CA GLN A 161 16.67 -9.08 1.36
C GLN A 161 17.21 -7.90 2.15
N THR A 162 17.22 -6.70 1.55
CA THR A 162 17.68 -5.47 2.20
C THR A 162 16.55 -4.43 2.25
N PRO A 163 16.40 -3.70 3.38
CA PRO A 163 15.52 -2.55 3.42
C PRO A 163 15.92 -1.54 2.34
N SER A 164 14.93 -1.07 1.59
CA SER A 164 15.11 -0.04 0.58
C SER A 164 14.28 1.19 0.95
N VAL A 165 14.87 2.37 0.81
CA VAL A 165 14.19 3.65 0.99
C VAL A 165 14.05 4.31 -0.36
N MET A 166 12.83 4.71 -0.73
CA MET A 166 12.55 5.50 -1.91
C MET A 166 12.04 6.87 -1.48
N LEU A 167 12.75 7.92 -1.89
CA LEU A 167 12.30 9.29 -1.70
C LEU A 167 11.39 9.70 -2.86
N SER A 168 10.26 10.33 -2.55
CA SER A 168 9.34 10.88 -3.53
C SER A 168 8.75 12.20 -3.08
N HIS A 169 8.44 13.06 -4.04
CA HIS A 169 7.84 14.38 -3.82
C HIS A 169 6.58 14.50 -4.66
N ASP A 170 5.44 14.66 -4.01
CA ASP A 170 4.18 14.99 -4.69
C ASP A 170 4.11 16.51 -4.89
N ILE A 171 4.12 16.93 -6.15
CA ILE A 171 4.12 18.34 -6.52
C ILE A 171 2.67 18.78 -6.71
N ASP A 172 2.06 19.25 -5.63
CA ASP A 172 0.68 19.76 -5.65
C ASP A 172 0.61 21.27 -5.85
N LYS A 173 1.60 22.00 -5.32
CA LYS A 173 1.62 23.46 -5.28
C LYS A 173 3.01 24.01 -5.54
N ILE A 174 3.05 25.05 -6.37
CA ILE A 174 4.27 25.80 -6.72
C ILE A 174 4.06 27.30 -6.54
N ASN A 175 2.83 27.82 -6.65
CA ASN A 175 2.56 29.25 -6.70
C ASN A 175 1.86 29.81 -5.46
N THR A 176 1.32 28.94 -4.61
CA THR A 176 0.48 29.30 -3.46
C THR A 176 0.90 28.61 -2.17
N GLY A 177 2.09 28.03 -2.12
CA GLY A 177 2.64 27.36 -0.93
C GLY A 177 2.79 28.30 0.26
N TRP A 178 3.17 29.56 0.00
CA TRP A 178 3.32 30.60 1.02
C TRP A 178 2.04 30.85 1.84
N LEU A 179 0.85 30.59 1.28
CA LEU A 179 -0.42 30.76 2.02
C LEU A 179 -0.57 29.71 3.12
N GLU A 180 -0.11 28.49 2.86
CA GLU A 180 -0.16 27.40 3.86
C GLU A 180 0.86 27.61 4.95
N GLU A 181 2.10 27.93 4.56
CA GLU A 181 3.17 28.27 5.49
C GLU A 181 2.80 29.50 6.33
N GLY A 182 2.24 30.54 5.71
CA GLY A 182 1.80 31.74 6.40
C GLY A 182 0.67 31.46 7.41
N ASN A 183 -0.30 30.61 7.05
CA ASN A 183 -1.36 30.21 7.97
C ASN A 183 -0.83 29.39 9.16
N ALA A 184 0.16 28.52 8.94
CA ALA A 184 0.84 27.80 10.02
C ALA A 184 1.58 28.76 10.96
N LEU A 185 2.38 29.67 10.42
CA LEU A 185 3.11 30.68 11.20
C LEU A 185 2.17 31.60 11.99
N LEU A 186 1.03 31.98 11.41
CA LEU A 186 0.02 32.78 12.09
C LEU A 186 -0.60 32.03 13.28
N LYS A 187 -0.95 30.75 13.11
CA LYS A 187 -1.46 29.90 14.21
C LYS A 187 -0.44 29.74 15.33
N GLU A 188 0.84 29.65 14.98
CA GLU A 188 1.96 29.59 15.92
C GLU A 188 2.37 30.97 16.48
N LYS A 189 1.70 32.05 16.07
CA LYS A 189 1.99 33.44 16.46
C LYS A 189 3.43 33.90 16.15
N LYS A 190 4.05 33.35 15.11
CA LYS A 190 5.42 33.71 14.65
C LYS A 190 5.40 34.89 13.67
N ILE A 191 5.09 36.08 14.18
CA ILE A 191 4.86 37.30 13.38
C ILE A 191 6.10 37.72 12.56
N ILE A 192 7.30 37.63 13.15
CA ILE A 192 8.55 37.99 12.45
C ILE A 192 8.78 37.07 11.25
N SER A 193 8.64 35.76 11.42
CA SER A 193 8.77 34.78 10.34
C SER A 193 7.69 34.96 9.28
N LEU A 194 6.46 35.30 9.68
CA LEU A 194 5.39 35.62 8.74
C LEU A 194 5.74 36.85 7.88
N PHE A 195 6.28 37.90 8.49
CA PHE A 195 6.75 39.07 7.75
C PHE A 195 7.89 38.70 6.79
N GLN A 196 8.86 37.90 7.23
CA GLN A 196 9.94 37.41 6.36
C GLN A 196 9.41 36.59 5.17
N LEU A 197 8.41 35.73 5.39
CA LEU A 197 7.76 34.96 4.35
C LEU A 197 7.04 35.85 3.33
N ILE A 198 6.31 36.86 3.80
CA ILE A 198 5.64 37.85 2.93
C ILE A 198 6.66 38.61 2.10
N MET A 199 7.73 39.10 2.73
CA MET A 199 8.82 39.79 2.02
C MET A 199 9.47 38.88 0.99
N LYS A 200 9.80 37.62 1.36
CA LYS A 200 10.33 36.63 0.40
C LYS A 200 9.39 36.43 -0.78
N ARG A 201 8.07 36.34 -0.55
CA ARG A 201 7.08 36.20 -1.62
C ARG A 201 7.01 37.43 -2.54
N ILE A 202 7.24 38.63 -2.02
CA ILE A 202 7.22 39.87 -2.81
C ILE A 202 8.47 39.98 -3.70
N PHE A 203 9.64 39.61 -3.17
CA PHE A 203 10.93 39.83 -3.83
C PHE A 203 11.48 38.59 -4.58
N ASP A 204 10.95 37.41 -4.33
CA ASP A 204 11.43 36.14 -4.90
C ASP A 204 10.26 35.24 -5.33
N LYS A 205 10.59 34.07 -5.88
CA LYS A 205 9.62 33.01 -6.16
C LYS A 205 8.95 32.55 -4.88
N ASP A 206 7.79 31.91 -5.06
CA ASP A 206 7.12 31.22 -3.97
C ASP A 206 8.10 30.26 -3.26
N PRO A 207 8.10 30.18 -1.92
CA PRO A 207 8.97 29.28 -1.17
C PRO A 207 8.88 27.81 -1.60
N TRP A 208 7.74 27.39 -2.15
CA TRP A 208 7.52 26.02 -2.63
C TRP A 208 7.90 25.85 -4.11
N ASN A 209 8.29 26.92 -4.81
CA ASN A 209 8.93 26.85 -6.12
C ASN A 209 10.42 26.54 -5.97
N ASN A 210 10.73 25.42 -5.31
CA ASN A 210 12.06 25.05 -4.84
C ASN A 210 12.52 23.69 -5.38
N LEU A 211 11.94 23.20 -6.48
CA LEU A 211 12.24 21.86 -7.03
C LEU A 211 13.74 21.64 -7.30
N LEU A 212 14.42 22.65 -7.86
CA LEU A 212 15.87 22.59 -8.11
C LEU A 212 16.71 22.70 -6.83
N GLU A 213 16.16 23.32 -5.78
CA GLU A 213 16.79 23.35 -4.46
C GLU A 213 16.73 21.97 -3.80
N ILE A 214 15.60 21.27 -3.90
CA ILE A 214 15.46 19.88 -3.46
C ILE A 214 16.52 19.01 -4.16
N VAL A 215 16.64 19.09 -5.49
CA VAL A 215 17.69 18.36 -6.23
C VAL A 215 19.09 18.70 -5.74
N ARG A 216 19.37 19.98 -5.44
CA ARG A 216 20.68 20.40 -4.91
C ARG A 216 20.98 19.75 -3.56
N ILE A 217 20.01 19.76 -2.64
CA ILE A 217 20.14 19.14 -1.31
C ILE A 217 20.33 17.62 -1.44
N GLU A 218 19.52 16.97 -2.26
CA GLU A 218 19.61 15.53 -2.48
C GLU A 218 20.96 15.12 -3.10
N LYS A 219 21.48 15.92 -4.03
CA LYS A 219 22.81 15.72 -4.60
C LYS A 219 23.91 15.82 -3.54
N GLN A 220 23.80 16.74 -2.58
CA GLN A 220 24.76 16.86 -1.46
C GLN A 220 24.70 15.63 -0.54
N MET A 221 23.51 15.07 -0.36
CA MET A 221 23.26 13.88 0.46
C MET A 221 23.48 12.56 -0.30
N GLN A 222 23.85 12.62 -1.58
CA GLN A 222 24.03 11.46 -2.48
C GLN A 222 22.79 10.55 -2.58
N VAL A 223 21.60 11.16 -2.48
CA VAL A 223 20.32 10.47 -2.66
C VAL A 223 19.61 10.95 -3.93
N LYS A 224 18.68 10.14 -4.43
CA LYS A 224 17.82 10.50 -5.56
C LYS A 224 16.36 10.27 -5.19
N SER A 225 15.50 11.13 -5.71
CA SER A 225 14.06 11.04 -5.54
C SER A 225 13.30 10.97 -6.86
N VAL A 226 12.00 10.74 -6.75
CA VAL A 226 11.05 10.83 -7.87
C VAL A 226 10.08 11.97 -7.61
N PHE A 227 9.95 12.88 -8.57
CA PHE A 227 9.01 14.00 -8.53
C PHE A 227 7.71 13.61 -9.23
N TYR A 228 6.61 13.46 -8.49
CA TYR A 228 5.30 13.15 -9.03
C TYR A 228 4.52 14.44 -9.30
N ILE A 229 4.14 14.65 -10.56
CA ILE A 229 3.56 15.91 -11.03
C ILE A 229 2.05 15.74 -11.12
N LEU A 230 1.32 16.61 -10.45
CA LEU A 230 -0.13 16.73 -10.60
C LEU A 230 -0.45 17.45 -11.93
N PRO A 231 -1.07 16.78 -12.93
CA PRO A 231 -1.15 17.33 -14.29
C PRO A 231 -2.22 18.41 -14.46
N ARG A 232 -3.31 18.36 -13.68
CA ARG A 232 -4.46 19.26 -13.85
C ARG A 232 -4.34 20.50 -12.98
N LYS A 233 -4.43 21.68 -13.59
CA LYS A 233 -4.57 22.94 -12.87
C LYS A 233 -6.02 23.17 -12.40
N GLY A 234 -6.19 23.79 -11.25
CA GLY A 234 -7.45 24.39 -10.82
C GLY A 234 -8.23 23.50 -9.87
N LYS A 235 -9.54 23.39 -10.06
CA LYS A 235 -10.42 22.58 -9.21
C LYS A 235 -11.20 21.57 -10.04
N TYR A 236 -11.54 20.44 -9.43
CA TYR A 236 -12.59 19.55 -9.89
C TYR A 236 -13.61 19.41 -8.76
N GLN A 237 -14.86 19.82 -9.04
CA GLN A 237 -15.84 20.08 -7.99
C GLN A 237 -15.25 21.05 -6.95
N GLU A 238 -15.28 20.69 -5.66
CA GLU A 238 -14.74 21.48 -4.55
C GLU A 238 -13.26 21.17 -4.21
N VAL A 239 -12.66 20.17 -4.87
CA VAL A 239 -11.28 19.74 -4.58
C VAL A 239 -10.29 20.51 -5.44
N LYS A 240 -9.26 21.05 -4.80
CA LYS A 240 -8.14 21.71 -5.48
C LYS A 240 -7.20 20.66 -6.06
N ASN A 241 -6.88 20.81 -7.34
CA ASN A 241 -5.73 20.20 -7.99
C ASN A 241 -4.56 21.21 -8.00
N ALA A 242 -3.65 21.09 -8.98
CA ALA A 242 -2.45 21.91 -9.05
C ALA A 242 -2.76 23.41 -9.18
N ASP A 243 -1.87 24.25 -8.64
CA ASP A 243 -1.92 25.71 -8.82
C ASP A 243 -1.05 26.21 -9.99
N TYR A 244 -0.46 25.30 -10.74
CA TYR A 244 0.43 25.55 -11.87
C TYR A 244 -0.08 24.82 -13.13
N THR A 245 0.45 25.17 -14.30
CA THR A 245 0.29 24.35 -15.52
C THR A 245 1.56 23.55 -15.77
N ILE A 246 1.47 22.35 -16.37
CA ILE A 246 2.68 21.58 -16.70
C ILE A 246 3.65 22.41 -17.55
N ALA A 247 3.12 23.18 -18.51
CA ALA A 247 3.91 24.09 -19.35
C ALA A 247 4.77 25.06 -18.53
N SER A 248 4.27 25.55 -17.39
CA SER A 248 5.03 26.46 -16.51
C SER A 248 6.19 25.78 -15.76
N LEU A 249 6.17 24.45 -15.65
CA LEU A 249 7.22 23.66 -15.00
C LEU A 249 8.18 22.98 -15.98
N THR A 250 7.88 22.96 -17.28
CA THR A 250 8.63 22.20 -18.30
C THR A 250 10.14 22.40 -18.20
N THR A 251 10.63 23.65 -18.10
CA THR A 251 12.07 23.93 -17.98
C THR A 251 12.68 23.35 -16.71
N GLN A 252 11.99 23.44 -15.58
CA GLN A 252 12.48 22.87 -14.32
C GLN A 252 12.48 21.35 -14.37
N LEU A 253 11.41 20.75 -14.87
CA LEU A 253 11.27 19.30 -15.01
C LEU A 253 12.31 18.72 -15.97
N GLN A 254 12.60 19.41 -17.08
CA GLN A 254 13.67 19.01 -17.99
C GLN A 254 15.02 19.02 -17.28
N LYS A 255 15.33 20.11 -16.55
CA LYS A 255 16.57 20.20 -15.79
C LYS A 255 16.70 19.13 -14.70
N ILE A 256 15.60 18.78 -14.02
CA ILE A 256 15.56 17.67 -13.04
C ILE A 256 15.93 16.35 -13.72
N LYS A 257 15.34 16.07 -14.89
CA LYS A 257 15.66 14.87 -15.68
C LYS A 257 17.12 14.87 -16.15
N ASP A 258 17.61 15.98 -16.68
CA ASP A 258 18.98 16.13 -17.18
C ASP A 258 20.02 15.90 -16.06
N LEU A 259 19.69 16.27 -14.82
CA LEU A 259 20.52 16.02 -13.64
C LEU A 259 20.46 14.55 -13.17
N GLY A 260 19.58 13.73 -13.75
CA GLY A 260 19.47 12.30 -13.48
C GLY A 260 18.46 11.91 -12.40
N TRP A 261 17.49 12.78 -12.10
CA TRP A 261 16.31 12.50 -11.27
C TRP A 261 15.13 12.05 -12.13
N LYS A 262 14.17 11.37 -11.51
CA LYS A 262 13.00 10.85 -12.22
C LYS A 262 11.78 11.73 -11.96
N THR A 263 10.89 11.77 -12.94
CA THR A 263 9.56 12.40 -12.82
C THR A 263 8.49 11.37 -13.12
N GLY A 264 7.38 11.39 -12.38
CA GLY A 264 6.19 10.58 -12.62
C GLY A 264 4.92 11.43 -12.62
N LEU A 265 3.77 10.78 -12.81
CA LEU A 265 2.46 11.44 -12.71
C LEU A 265 1.86 11.19 -11.32
N HIS A 266 1.37 12.26 -10.70
CA HIS A 266 0.46 12.20 -9.56
C HIS A 266 -0.97 12.37 -10.09
N ALA A 267 -1.83 11.36 -9.96
CA ALA A 267 -3.16 11.40 -10.58
C ALA A 267 -3.99 12.59 -10.03
N SER A 268 -4.64 13.33 -10.92
CA SER A 268 -5.50 14.46 -10.51
C SER A 268 -6.81 13.98 -9.92
N PHE A 269 -7.37 14.78 -9.03
CA PHE A 269 -8.72 14.53 -8.56
C PHE A 269 -9.69 14.63 -9.75
N GLY A 270 -10.48 13.57 -9.96
CA GLY A 270 -11.41 13.43 -11.08
C GLY A 270 -10.95 12.49 -12.20
N THR A 271 -9.68 12.04 -12.22
CA THR A 271 -9.14 11.19 -13.30
C THR A 271 -9.94 9.89 -13.49
N SER A 272 -10.42 9.25 -12.42
CA SER A 272 -11.23 8.02 -12.53
C SER A 272 -12.57 8.20 -13.26
N ASN A 273 -13.03 9.45 -13.44
CA ASN A 273 -14.33 9.78 -14.01
C ASN A 273 -14.23 10.34 -15.43
N ASN A 274 -13.03 10.45 -16.00
CA ASN A 274 -12.81 11.02 -17.33
C ASN A 274 -11.78 10.18 -18.09
N GLU A 275 -12.25 9.36 -19.04
CA GLU A 275 -11.41 8.46 -19.86
C GLU A 275 -10.35 9.20 -20.72
N LYS A 276 -10.46 10.52 -20.84
CA LYS A 276 -9.54 11.37 -21.64
C LYS A 276 -8.42 12.00 -20.80
N GLU A 277 -8.36 11.74 -19.49
CA GLU A 277 -7.32 12.20 -18.54
C GLU A 277 -6.48 11.02 -18.02
#